data_AF-F9ENI3-F1
#
_entry.id   AF-F9ENI3-F1
#
_cell.length_a   1.000
_cell.length_b   1.000
_cell.length_c   1.000
_cell.angle_alpha   90.00
_cell.angle_beta   90.00
_cell.angle_gamma   90.00
#
_symmetry.space_group_name_H-M   'P 1'
#
loop_
_entity.id
_entity.type
_entity.pdbx_description
1 polymer ?
#
loop_
_entity_poly.entity_id
_entity_poly.type
_entity_poly.pdbx_seq_one_letter_code
_entity_poly.pdbx_strand_id
1 'polypeptide(L)'
;MEFNKEKWKEKLEERLLENFSVTLKDASPFEVYRALGETVMSFIAKDWYETKQEYSKTKQAFYLSAEFLMGRALGNNLINLGIDKEVKEFLQELGIDYNQVEDEEEDAALGNGGLGRLAACFMDSLATLNLPGQGYSIRYRNGIFNQYLRDGYQVEKPETWLKYGDVWSIMRPEDEVIVNFGNTSVRALPYDMPIIGYGTNNINTLRLWEAHSIVDLDLGVFNQQDYLHATQDKTLAEDISRVLYPNDSTDEGKKLRLRQQYFFVSASLQDIIKNFKKVHGRGFSKIPEFIAIQLNDTHPVIAIPELMRILVDIEGVLWEDAWEIVKKTFSYTNHTILAEALEKWWVGLYQEVVPRIFQITEGIHNQFKNELAALYPNDVDKQNRMQIIQGNMIHMAWLAIYGSHRVNGVAELHTKILKERELKDWYELYPEKFLNKTNGITQRRWLLKSNPQLASYITELIGDAWIKDLSELKNLNNL
;
A
#
# COMPACT_ATOMS: atom_id res chain seq x y z
N MET A 1 -14.35 -20.60 -7.65
CA MET A 1 -15.63 -20.64 -6.88
C MET A 1 -16.68 -21.36 -7.73
N GLU A 2 -17.62 -22.10 -7.16
CA GLU A 2 -18.75 -22.66 -7.93
C GLU A 2 -19.86 -21.61 -8.08
N PHE A 3 -20.29 -21.36 -9.32
CA PHE A 3 -21.37 -20.42 -9.61
C PHE A 3 -22.74 -21.12 -9.57
N ASN A 4 -23.63 -20.67 -8.69
CA ASN A 4 -25.01 -21.15 -8.62
C ASN A 4 -25.98 -20.02 -8.94
N LYS A 5 -26.58 -20.07 -10.12
CA LYS A 5 -27.43 -19.01 -10.67
C LYS A 5 -28.59 -18.60 -9.74
N GLU A 6 -29.29 -19.56 -9.14
CA GLU A 6 -30.43 -19.28 -8.25
C GLU A 6 -29.99 -18.51 -7.01
N LYS A 7 -28.90 -18.98 -6.37
CA LYS A 7 -28.34 -18.32 -5.18
C LYS A 7 -27.80 -16.93 -5.48
N TRP A 8 -27.19 -16.72 -6.65
CA TRP A 8 -26.72 -15.40 -7.08
C TRP A 8 -27.88 -14.44 -7.33
N LYS A 9 -28.94 -14.91 -7.99
CA LYS A 9 -30.14 -14.12 -8.21
C LYS A 9 -30.79 -13.70 -6.89
N GLU A 10 -30.99 -14.64 -5.97
CA GLU A 10 -31.57 -14.37 -4.65
C GLU A 10 -30.79 -13.28 -3.91
N LYS A 11 -29.45 -13.41 -3.83
CA LYS A 11 -28.59 -12.43 -3.16
C LYS A 11 -28.58 -11.07 -3.85
N LEU A 12 -28.58 -11.06 -5.18
CA LEU A 12 -28.61 -9.81 -5.94
C LEU A 12 -29.93 -9.06 -5.72
N GLU A 13 -31.06 -9.77 -5.76
CA GLU A 13 -32.39 -9.21 -5.45
C GLU A 13 -32.49 -8.72 -3.99
N GLU A 14 -31.97 -9.50 -3.04
CA GLU A 14 -31.88 -9.13 -1.62
C GLU A 14 -31.12 -7.80 -1.44
N ARG A 15 -29.91 -7.67 -2.01
CA ARG A 15 -29.10 -6.46 -1.90
C ARG A 15 -29.70 -5.25 -2.62
N LEU A 16 -30.35 -5.45 -3.76
CA LEU A 16 -31.06 -4.37 -4.46
C LEU A 16 -32.22 -3.84 -3.61
N LEU A 17 -32.98 -4.73 -2.98
CA LEU A 17 -34.07 -4.35 -2.09
C LEU A 17 -33.56 -3.64 -0.83
N GLU A 18 -32.52 -4.19 -0.19
CA GLU A 18 -31.96 -3.64 1.05
C GLU A 18 -31.33 -2.25 0.86
N ASN A 19 -30.54 -2.07 -0.20
CA ASN A 19 -29.75 -0.86 -0.38
C ASN A 19 -30.50 0.24 -1.14
N PHE A 20 -31.42 -0.14 -2.03
CA PHE A 20 -32.03 0.79 -2.99
C PHE A 20 -33.56 0.70 -3.04
N SER A 21 -34.17 -0.30 -2.39
CA SER A 21 -35.62 -0.52 -2.45
C SER A 21 -36.16 -0.71 -3.87
N VAL A 22 -35.35 -1.30 -4.76
CA VAL A 22 -35.72 -1.60 -6.15
C VAL A 22 -35.62 -3.10 -6.44
N THR A 23 -36.30 -3.54 -7.51
CA THR A 23 -36.16 -4.91 -8.03
C THR A 23 -35.19 -4.93 -9.21
N LEU A 24 -34.74 -6.11 -9.64
CA LEU A 24 -33.91 -6.27 -10.85
C LEU A 24 -34.51 -5.63 -12.10
N LYS A 25 -35.83 -5.52 -12.18
CA LYS A 25 -36.53 -4.93 -13.33
C LYS A 25 -36.36 -3.41 -13.41
N ASP A 26 -36.25 -2.76 -12.26
CA ASP A 26 -36.27 -1.30 -12.14
C ASP A 26 -34.90 -0.72 -11.77
N ALA A 27 -33.94 -1.58 -11.41
CA ALA A 27 -32.59 -1.20 -11.02
C ALA A 27 -31.81 -0.57 -12.18
N SER A 28 -31.14 0.54 -11.88
CA SER A 28 -30.15 1.17 -12.74
C SER A 28 -28.84 0.37 -12.77
N PRO A 29 -27.97 0.57 -13.78
CA PRO A 29 -26.65 -0.07 -13.83
C PRO A 29 -25.82 0.19 -12.56
N PHE A 30 -25.89 1.40 -11.99
CA PHE A 30 -25.20 1.76 -10.76
C PHE A 30 -25.64 0.91 -9.56
N GLU A 31 -26.95 0.72 -9.39
CA GLU A 31 -27.52 -0.07 -8.30
C GLU A 31 -27.18 -1.55 -8.46
N VAL A 32 -27.19 -2.05 -9.71
CA VAL A 32 -26.75 -3.42 -10.02
C VAL A 32 -25.26 -3.60 -9.71
N TYR A 33 -24.39 -2.65 -10.08
CA TYR A 33 -22.96 -2.69 -9.76
C TYR A 33 -22.71 -2.83 -8.26
N ARG A 34 -23.33 -1.92 -7.49
CA ARG A 34 -23.23 -1.90 -6.02
C ARG A 34 -23.69 -3.23 -5.41
N ALA A 35 -24.88 -3.70 -5.80
CA ALA A 35 -25.44 -4.95 -5.29
C ALA A 35 -24.63 -6.19 -5.71
N LEU A 36 -24.10 -6.20 -6.94
CA LEU A 36 -23.25 -7.28 -7.46
C LEU A 36 -21.92 -7.35 -6.71
N GLY A 37 -21.24 -6.21 -6.50
CA GLY A 37 -20.00 -6.18 -5.74
C GLY A 37 -20.18 -6.60 -4.28
N GLU A 38 -21.26 -6.17 -3.62
CA GLU A 38 -21.60 -6.63 -2.26
C GLU A 38 -21.95 -8.13 -2.22
N THR A 39 -22.57 -8.65 -3.28
CA THR A 39 -22.82 -10.09 -3.45
C THR A 39 -21.49 -10.85 -3.52
N VAL A 40 -20.54 -10.39 -4.34
CA VAL A 40 -19.17 -10.94 -4.41
C VAL A 40 -18.51 -10.90 -3.03
N MET A 41 -18.53 -9.76 -2.34
CA MET A 41 -17.97 -9.60 -0.99
C MET A 41 -18.58 -10.60 0.00
N SER A 42 -19.88 -10.88 -0.10
CA SER A 42 -20.55 -11.85 0.77
C SER A 42 -20.08 -13.29 0.56
N PHE A 43 -19.75 -13.67 -0.67
CA PHE A 43 -19.30 -15.03 -0.99
C PHE A 43 -17.86 -15.28 -0.53
N ILE A 44 -17.01 -14.25 -0.58
CA ILE A 44 -15.60 -14.38 -0.22
C ILE A 44 -15.31 -14.18 1.27
N ALA A 45 -16.29 -13.69 2.03
CA ALA A 45 -16.10 -13.26 3.42
C ALA A 45 -15.52 -14.36 4.33
N LYS A 46 -15.98 -15.61 4.14
CA LYS A 46 -15.49 -16.76 4.90
C LYS A 46 -14.02 -17.05 4.59
N ASP A 47 -13.69 -17.20 3.31
CA ASP A 47 -12.33 -17.50 2.85
C ASP A 47 -11.34 -16.39 3.26
N TRP A 48 -11.79 -15.13 3.23
CA TRP A 48 -10.98 -13.99 3.68
C TRP A 48 -10.70 -14.02 5.18
N TYR A 49 -11.71 -14.36 5.99
CA TYR A 49 -11.53 -14.56 7.43
C TYR A 49 -10.57 -15.70 7.73
N GLU A 50 -10.75 -16.86 7.09
CA GLU A 50 -9.92 -18.05 7.29
C GLU A 50 -8.47 -17.78 6.88
N THR A 51 -8.24 -17.13 5.73
CA THR A 51 -6.91 -16.71 5.27
C THR A 51 -6.22 -15.83 6.31
N LYS A 52 -6.92 -14.81 6.84
CA LYS A 52 -6.36 -13.91 7.86
C LYS A 52 -5.97 -14.66 9.14
N GLN A 53 -6.78 -15.63 9.58
CA GLN A 53 -6.47 -16.45 10.76
C GLN A 53 -5.25 -17.34 10.54
N GLU A 54 -5.12 -17.95 9.37
CA GLU A 54 -3.98 -18.79 9.01
C GLU A 54 -2.68 -17.98 8.96
N TYR A 55 -2.69 -16.87 8.23
CA TYR A 55 -1.49 -16.06 7.98
C TYR A 55 -0.97 -15.36 9.24
N SER A 56 -1.84 -15.03 10.19
CA SER A 56 -1.42 -14.43 11.47
C SER A 56 -0.44 -15.29 12.28
N LYS A 57 -0.38 -16.60 12.01
CA LYS A 57 0.47 -17.58 12.72
C LYS A 57 1.77 -17.89 12.01
N THR A 58 1.95 -17.45 10.76
CA THR A 58 3.10 -17.78 9.92
C THR A 58 3.92 -16.52 9.61
N LYS A 59 5.04 -16.67 8.89
CA LYS A 59 5.81 -15.52 8.44
C LYS A 59 5.06 -14.80 7.32
N GLN A 60 4.79 -13.51 7.54
CA GLN A 60 4.04 -12.67 6.63
C GLN A 60 4.89 -11.53 6.07
N ALA A 61 4.71 -11.26 4.78
CA ALA A 61 5.27 -10.09 4.11
C ALA A 61 4.29 -8.90 4.21
N PHE A 62 4.79 -7.76 4.69
CA PHE A 62 4.06 -6.51 4.76
C PHE A 62 4.67 -5.51 3.78
N TYR A 63 3.90 -5.12 2.78
CA TYR A 63 4.34 -4.24 1.71
C TYR A 63 3.86 -2.81 1.97
N LEU A 64 4.77 -1.94 2.40
CA LEU A 64 4.50 -0.53 2.67
C LEU A 64 4.73 0.28 1.40
N SER A 65 3.69 0.90 0.86
CA SER A 65 3.81 1.79 -0.28
C SER A 65 2.87 2.99 -0.16
N ALA A 66 3.37 4.16 -0.55
CA ALA A 66 2.57 5.37 -0.62
C ALA A 66 1.48 5.30 -1.70
N GLU A 67 1.57 4.36 -2.65
CA GLU A 67 0.59 4.22 -3.73
C GLU A 67 0.28 2.76 -4.10
N PHE A 68 -0.97 2.52 -4.50
CA PHE A 68 -1.47 1.29 -5.10
C PHE A 68 -2.40 1.62 -6.27
N LEU A 69 -1.94 1.46 -7.51
CA LEU A 69 -2.77 1.73 -8.69
C LEU A 69 -3.61 0.50 -9.03
N MET A 70 -4.68 0.27 -8.27
CA MET A 70 -5.50 -0.94 -8.35
C MET A 70 -6.34 -1.01 -9.63
N GLY A 71 -6.92 0.12 -10.03
CA GLY A 71 -7.96 0.24 -11.06
C GLY A 71 -9.29 -0.40 -10.64
N ARG A 72 -10.25 -0.48 -11.57
CA ARG A 72 -11.52 -1.23 -11.36
C ARG A 72 -11.30 -2.64 -10.82
N ALA A 73 -12.09 -3.03 -9.82
CA ALA A 73 -11.97 -4.31 -9.12
C ALA A 73 -13.01 -5.34 -9.57
N LEU A 74 -14.20 -4.96 -10.05
CA LEU A 74 -15.29 -5.89 -10.39
C LEU A 74 -14.83 -7.00 -11.34
N GLY A 75 -14.45 -6.64 -12.57
CA GLY A 75 -14.05 -7.64 -13.55
C GLY A 75 -12.78 -8.41 -13.14
N ASN A 76 -11.88 -7.79 -12.37
CA ASN A 76 -10.69 -8.49 -11.87
C ASN A 76 -11.07 -9.56 -10.83
N ASN A 77 -11.99 -9.23 -9.93
CA ASN A 77 -12.47 -10.12 -8.89
C ASN A 77 -13.25 -11.29 -9.49
N LEU A 78 -14.12 -11.04 -10.47
CA LEU A 78 -14.84 -12.08 -11.20
C LEU A 78 -13.89 -13.04 -11.93
N ILE A 79 -12.86 -12.51 -12.58
CA ILE A 79 -11.80 -13.31 -13.22
C ILE A 79 -11.05 -14.16 -12.19
N ASN A 80 -10.62 -13.57 -11.07
CA ASN A 80 -9.86 -14.30 -10.05
C ASN A 80 -10.69 -15.39 -9.36
N LEU A 81 -12.00 -15.17 -9.22
CA LEU A 81 -12.96 -16.18 -8.72
C LEU A 81 -13.28 -17.28 -9.75
N GLY A 82 -12.95 -17.06 -11.02
CA GLY A 82 -13.22 -17.98 -12.13
C GLY A 82 -14.69 -18.04 -12.52
N ILE A 83 -15.43 -16.92 -12.39
CA ILE A 83 -16.89 -16.85 -12.62
C ILE A 83 -17.30 -15.70 -13.56
N ASP A 84 -16.33 -15.05 -14.20
CA ASP A 84 -16.56 -13.88 -15.08
C ASP A 84 -17.55 -14.19 -16.20
N LYS A 85 -17.40 -15.35 -16.86
CA LYS A 85 -18.26 -15.75 -17.97
C LYS A 85 -19.68 -16.03 -17.49
N GLU A 86 -19.82 -16.77 -16.39
CA GLU A 86 -21.08 -17.17 -15.80
C GLU A 86 -21.88 -15.96 -15.31
N VAL A 87 -21.22 -14.97 -14.70
CA VAL A 87 -21.87 -13.72 -14.29
C VAL A 87 -22.34 -12.89 -15.48
N LYS A 88 -21.53 -12.80 -16.54
CA LYS A 88 -21.91 -12.10 -17.78
C LYS A 88 -23.13 -12.74 -18.45
N GLU A 89 -23.12 -14.06 -18.58
CA GLU A 89 -24.24 -14.84 -19.14
C GLU A 89 -25.50 -14.68 -18.26
N PHE A 90 -25.35 -14.77 -16.94
CA PHE A 90 -26.44 -14.57 -15.98
C PHE A 90 -27.10 -13.19 -16.10
N LEU A 91 -26.32 -12.11 -16.15
CA LEU A 91 -26.85 -10.75 -16.31
C LEU A 91 -27.52 -10.56 -17.67
N GLN A 92 -26.93 -11.13 -18.73
CA GLN A 92 -27.50 -11.10 -20.07
C GLN A 92 -28.88 -11.76 -20.13
N GLU A 93 -29.07 -12.91 -19.47
CA GLU A 93 -30.37 -13.59 -19.38
C GLU A 93 -31.43 -12.77 -18.62
N LEU A 94 -31.00 -11.90 -17.71
CA LEU A 94 -31.85 -10.95 -17.00
C LEU A 94 -32.11 -9.66 -17.81
N GLY A 95 -31.51 -9.53 -19.00
CA GLY A 95 -31.61 -8.34 -19.84
C GLY A 95 -30.73 -7.17 -19.38
N ILE A 96 -29.71 -7.44 -18.55
CA ILE A 96 -28.79 -6.44 -18.01
C ILE A 96 -27.48 -6.48 -18.79
N ASP A 97 -27.03 -5.32 -19.30
CA ASP A 97 -25.74 -5.18 -19.98
C ASP A 97 -24.60 -5.08 -18.96
N TYR A 98 -23.77 -6.12 -18.86
CA TYR A 98 -22.61 -6.15 -17.98
C TYR A 98 -21.65 -4.97 -18.20
N ASN A 99 -21.48 -4.48 -19.43
CA ASN A 99 -20.51 -3.40 -19.69
C ASN A 99 -20.99 -2.10 -19.04
N GLN A 100 -22.30 -1.81 -19.11
CA GLN A 100 -22.87 -0.67 -18.41
C GLN A 100 -22.69 -0.80 -16.90
N VAL A 101 -22.86 -2.00 -16.34
CA VAL A 101 -22.63 -2.25 -14.91
C VAL A 101 -21.15 -2.07 -14.53
N GLU A 102 -20.19 -2.58 -15.33
CA GLU A 102 -18.76 -2.42 -15.05
C GLU A 102 -18.29 -0.97 -15.22
N ASP A 103 -18.91 -0.19 -16.10
CA ASP A 103 -18.56 1.23 -16.35
C ASP A 103 -19.06 2.18 -15.25
N GLU A 104 -19.96 1.73 -14.36
CA GLU A 104 -20.36 2.48 -13.16
C GLU A 104 -19.31 2.39 -12.03
N GLU A 105 -18.32 1.51 -12.16
CA GLU A 105 -17.21 1.42 -11.23
C GLU A 105 -16.15 2.48 -11.53
N GLU A 106 -15.92 3.38 -10.59
CA GLU A 106 -14.79 4.31 -10.63
C GLU A 106 -13.46 3.59 -10.30
N ASP A 107 -12.37 3.99 -10.94
CA ASP A 107 -11.03 3.52 -10.57
C ASP A 107 -10.69 3.94 -9.14
N ALA A 108 -10.18 3.02 -8.32
CA ALA A 108 -9.69 3.35 -6.99
C ALA A 108 -8.48 4.29 -7.09
N ALA A 109 -8.69 5.57 -6.76
CA ALA A 109 -7.70 6.62 -6.93
C ALA A 109 -6.64 6.60 -5.81
N LEU A 110 -5.84 5.53 -5.81
CA LEU A 110 -4.88 5.19 -4.76
C LEU A 110 -3.42 5.18 -5.25
N GLY A 111 -3.17 5.47 -6.53
CA GLY A 111 -1.83 5.52 -7.08
C GLY A 111 -1.71 6.41 -8.31
N ASN A 112 -0.47 6.68 -8.72
CA ASN A 112 -0.15 7.52 -9.85
C ASN A 112 0.41 6.72 -11.02
N GLY A 113 1.49 5.95 -10.79
CA GLY A 113 2.29 5.40 -11.88
C GLY A 113 2.79 3.97 -11.69
N GLY A 114 3.97 3.71 -12.26
CA GLY A 114 4.55 2.36 -12.32
C GLY A 114 4.88 1.75 -10.96
N LEU A 115 5.23 2.56 -9.96
CA LEU A 115 5.50 2.09 -8.59
C LEU A 115 4.22 1.54 -7.95
N GLY A 116 3.12 2.28 -8.02
CA GLY A 116 1.81 1.87 -7.50
C GLY A 116 1.20 0.73 -8.30
N ARG A 117 1.41 0.68 -9.62
CA ARG A 117 0.93 -0.44 -10.46
C ARG A 117 1.71 -1.71 -10.19
N LEU A 118 3.00 -1.61 -9.91
CA LEU A 118 3.82 -2.75 -9.46
C LEU A 118 3.31 -3.28 -8.12
N ALA A 119 3.05 -2.39 -7.14
CA ALA A 119 2.49 -2.77 -5.85
C ALA A 119 1.18 -3.56 -6.00
N ALA A 120 0.27 -3.08 -6.85
CA ALA A 120 -0.98 -3.78 -7.18
C ALA A 120 -0.74 -5.16 -7.84
N CYS A 121 0.22 -5.26 -8.78
CA CYS A 121 0.58 -6.53 -9.41
C CYS A 121 1.19 -7.53 -8.41
N PHE A 122 2.00 -7.06 -7.47
CA PHE A 122 2.56 -7.90 -6.40
C PHE A 122 1.48 -8.43 -5.47
N MET A 123 0.53 -7.60 -5.04
CA MET A 123 -0.56 -8.05 -4.18
C MET A 123 -1.39 -9.16 -4.85
N ASP A 124 -1.77 -9.00 -6.12
CA ASP A 124 -2.49 -10.02 -6.89
C ASP A 124 -1.67 -11.32 -7.04
N SER A 125 -0.35 -11.21 -7.22
CA SER A 125 0.55 -12.36 -7.36
C SER A 125 0.77 -13.08 -6.03
N LEU A 126 0.93 -12.36 -4.92
CA LEU A 126 1.00 -12.93 -3.58
C LEU A 126 -0.27 -13.73 -3.27
N ALA A 127 -1.44 -13.16 -3.58
CA ALA A 127 -2.72 -13.83 -3.38
C ALA A 127 -2.81 -15.12 -4.23
N THR A 128 -2.49 -15.03 -5.52
CA THR A 128 -2.55 -16.15 -6.47
C THR A 128 -1.59 -17.29 -6.12
N LEU A 129 -0.42 -16.95 -5.58
CA LEU A 129 0.61 -17.92 -5.18
C LEU A 129 0.41 -18.49 -3.76
N ASN A 130 -0.70 -18.16 -3.09
CA ASN A 130 -0.97 -18.56 -1.70
C ASN A 130 0.13 -18.11 -0.72
N LEU A 131 0.73 -16.94 -0.97
CA LEU A 131 1.78 -16.38 -0.12
C LEU A 131 1.19 -15.40 0.91
N PRO A 132 1.58 -15.53 2.20
CA PRO A 132 1.18 -14.61 3.26
C PRO A 132 1.64 -13.18 2.98
N GLY A 133 0.71 -12.31 2.61
CA GLY A 133 1.00 -10.95 2.18
C GLY A 133 -0.07 -9.93 2.59
N GLN A 134 0.36 -8.75 3.04
CA GLN A 134 -0.55 -7.61 3.26
C GLN A 134 0.07 -6.31 2.77
N GLY A 135 -0.72 -5.52 2.06
CA GLY A 135 -0.36 -4.18 1.63
C GLY A 135 -0.82 -3.12 2.63
N TYR A 136 -0.06 -2.05 2.75
CA TYR A 136 -0.42 -0.89 3.58
C TYR A 136 -0.21 0.41 2.84
N SER A 137 -1.22 1.28 2.87
CA SER A 137 -1.18 2.61 2.26
C SER A 137 -2.16 3.59 2.93
N ILE A 138 -2.30 4.77 2.34
CA ILE A 138 -3.30 5.76 2.70
C ILE A 138 -4.55 5.57 1.82
N ARG A 139 -5.73 5.76 2.41
CA ARG A 139 -7.00 5.84 1.67
C ARG A 139 -7.21 7.26 1.14
N TYR A 140 -6.59 7.59 0.01
CA TYR A 140 -6.72 8.94 -0.55
C TYR A 140 -8.14 9.23 -1.03
N ARG A 141 -8.71 10.33 -0.56
CA ARG A 141 -10.08 10.73 -0.95
C ARG A 141 -10.20 11.20 -2.39
N ASN A 142 -9.16 11.87 -2.88
CA ASN A 142 -9.17 12.55 -4.16
C ASN A 142 -7.99 12.15 -5.07
N GLY A 143 -7.34 11.01 -4.78
CA GLY A 143 -6.25 10.46 -5.59
C GLY A 143 -5.20 11.50 -5.94
N ILE A 144 -4.79 11.53 -7.21
CA ILE A 144 -3.92 12.59 -7.74
C ILE A 144 -4.77 13.71 -8.36
N PHE A 145 -5.39 13.46 -9.52
CA PHE A 145 -6.37 14.30 -10.19
C PHE A 145 -6.93 13.61 -11.45
N ASN A 146 -8.16 13.97 -11.83
CA ASN A 146 -8.68 13.77 -13.18
C ASN A 146 -8.08 14.78 -14.14
N GLN A 147 -7.46 14.30 -15.22
CA GLN A 147 -6.86 15.13 -16.25
C GLN A 147 -7.90 15.55 -17.30
N TYR A 148 -8.02 16.85 -17.55
CA TYR A 148 -8.77 17.42 -18.66
C TYR A 148 -7.85 18.23 -19.57
N LEU A 149 -8.19 18.30 -20.86
CA LEU A 149 -7.51 19.18 -21.80
C LEU A 149 -8.41 20.38 -22.13
N ARG A 150 -7.88 21.58 -21.94
CA ARG A 150 -8.53 22.84 -22.33
C ARG A 150 -7.53 23.70 -23.07
N ASP A 151 -7.86 24.05 -24.31
CA ASP A 151 -7.03 24.89 -25.18
C ASP A 151 -5.58 24.37 -25.35
N GLY A 152 -5.39 23.05 -25.31
CA GLY A 152 -4.07 22.39 -25.40
C GLY A 152 -3.30 22.27 -24.09
N TYR A 153 -3.86 22.74 -22.96
CA TYR A 153 -3.24 22.68 -21.64
C TYR A 153 -3.95 21.68 -20.71
N GLN A 154 -3.17 21.08 -19.82
CA GLN A 154 -3.69 20.25 -18.73
C GLN A 154 -4.47 21.11 -17.72
N VAL A 155 -5.64 20.61 -17.33
CA VAL A 155 -6.45 21.13 -16.23
C VAL A 155 -6.74 19.97 -15.28
N GLU A 156 -6.44 20.18 -14.01
CA GLU A 156 -6.55 19.17 -12.96
C GLU A 156 -7.85 19.36 -12.18
N LYS A 157 -8.60 18.28 -11.98
CA LYS A 157 -9.78 18.27 -11.10
C LYS A 157 -9.65 17.13 -10.08
N PRO A 158 -10.21 17.27 -8.87
CA PRO A 158 -10.12 16.21 -7.88
C PRO A 158 -10.82 14.93 -8.36
N GLU A 159 -10.25 13.78 -8.00
CA GLU A 159 -10.94 12.50 -8.13
C GLU A 159 -12.11 12.42 -7.16
N THR A 160 -13.18 11.72 -7.54
CA THR A 160 -14.39 11.57 -6.70
C THR A 160 -14.82 10.13 -6.52
N TRP A 161 -13.88 9.17 -6.63
CA TRP A 161 -14.16 7.74 -6.55
C TRP A 161 -14.88 7.29 -5.27
N LEU A 162 -14.73 8.04 -4.17
CA LEU A 162 -15.42 7.76 -2.89
C LEU A 162 -16.76 8.48 -2.70
N LYS A 163 -17.27 9.20 -3.73
CA LYS A 163 -18.48 10.03 -3.61
C LYS A 163 -19.68 9.25 -3.08
N TYR A 164 -19.84 7.99 -3.48
CA TYR A 164 -20.92 7.09 -3.05
C TYR A 164 -20.40 5.92 -2.20
N GLY A 165 -19.22 6.08 -1.58
CA GLY A 165 -18.50 5.03 -0.88
C GLY A 165 -17.78 4.07 -1.83
N ASP A 166 -17.12 3.07 -1.23
CA ASP A 166 -16.38 2.03 -1.94
C ASP A 166 -16.98 0.67 -1.58
N VAL A 167 -17.34 -0.13 -2.58
CA VAL A 167 -17.93 -1.47 -2.40
C VAL A 167 -16.90 -2.46 -1.87
N TRP A 168 -15.64 -2.27 -2.22
CA TRP A 168 -14.58 -3.26 -2.01
C TRP A 168 -13.85 -3.09 -0.69
N SER A 169 -14.10 -2.01 0.06
CA SER A 169 -13.43 -1.74 1.33
C SER A 169 -14.35 -1.89 2.54
N ILE A 170 -13.88 -2.60 3.58
CA ILE A 170 -14.57 -2.72 4.87
C ILE A 170 -13.87 -1.86 5.92
N MET A 171 -14.60 -0.92 6.50
CA MET A 171 -14.14 -0.11 7.63
C MET A 171 -13.93 -0.97 8.89
N ARG A 172 -12.82 -0.78 9.61
CA ARG A 172 -12.43 -1.55 10.80
C ARG A 172 -12.21 -0.65 12.03
N PRO A 173 -13.28 -0.09 12.63
CA PRO A 173 -13.13 0.87 13.73
C PRO A 173 -12.42 0.31 14.97
N GLU A 174 -12.53 -0.99 15.24
CA GLU A 174 -11.83 -1.64 16.38
C GLU A 174 -10.30 -1.71 16.23
N ASP A 175 -9.81 -1.49 15.00
CA ASP A 175 -8.39 -1.45 14.67
C ASP A 175 -7.86 0.00 14.53
N GLU A 176 -8.68 1.01 14.86
CA GLU A 176 -8.24 2.40 14.88
C GLU A 176 -7.08 2.61 15.85
N VAL A 177 -6.11 3.44 15.44
CA VAL A 177 -4.94 3.81 16.26
C VAL A 177 -4.72 5.32 16.23
N ILE A 178 -4.00 5.83 17.22
CA ILE A 178 -3.62 7.24 17.30
C ILE A 178 -2.21 7.43 16.76
N VAL A 179 -2.03 8.41 15.87
CA VAL A 179 -0.71 8.83 15.37
C VAL A 179 -0.38 10.22 15.89
N ASN A 180 0.82 10.38 16.46
CA ASN A 180 1.25 11.61 17.14
C ASN A 180 2.34 12.35 16.34
N PHE A 181 2.10 13.61 15.99
CA PHE A 181 3.04 14.53 15.33
C PHE A 181 3.54 15.57 16.33
N GLY A 182 4.32 15.13 17.32
CA GLY A 182 4.78 15.99 18.42
C GLY A 182 3.61 16.44 19.31
N ASN A 183 3.13 17.66 19.10
CA ASN A 183 2.07 18.28 19.93
C ASN A 183 0.66 18.04 19.40
N THR A 184 0.50 17.43 18.23
CA THR A 184 -0.81 17.15 17.63
C THR A 184 -0.98 15.67 17.37
N SER A 185 -2.23 15.20 17.32
CA SER A 185 -2.54 13.79 17.08
C SER A 185 -3.72 13.67 16.13
N VAL A 186 -3.76 12.56 15.40
CA VAL A 186 -4.89 12.20 14.53
C VAL A 186 -5.25 10.74 14.76
N ARG A 187 -6.49 10.39 14.44
CA ARG A 187 -6.95 9.00 14.39
C ARG A 187 -6.63 8.43 13.01
N ALA A 188 -6.15 7.20 12.97
CA ALA A 188 -5.94 6.44 11.75
C ALA A 188 -6.97 5.32 11.69
N LEU A 189 -8.00 5.50 10.87
CA LEU A 189 -9.09 4.56 10.69
C LEU A 189 -8.78 3.60 9.53
N PRO A 190 -8.68 2.28 9.76
CA PRO A 190 -8.36 1.33 8.70
C PRO A 190 -9.58 0.93 7.88
N TYR A 191 -9.36 0.80 6.58
CA TYR A 191 -10.25 0.20 5.60
C TYR A 191 -9.54 -0.97 4.93
N ASP A 192 -10.12 -2.16 5.02
CA ASP A 192 -9.56 -3.38 4.44
C ASP A 192 -10.18 -3.65 3.07
N MET A 193 -9.36 -3.74 2.02
CA MET A 193 -9.74 -4.17 0.68
C MET A 193 -9.22 -5.60 0.42
N PRO A 194 -10.06 -6.56 -0.01
CA PRO A 194 -9.62 -7.92 -0.28
C PRO A 194 -8.87 -8.00 -1.60
N ILE A 195 -7.80 -8.79 -1.62
CA ILE A 195 -7.04 -9.13 -2.81
C ILE A 195 -7.24 -10.61 -3.09
N ILE A 196 -8.15 -10.90 -4.02
CA ILE A 196 -8.57 -12.27 -4.36
C ILE A 196 -7.51 -12.91 -5.26
N GLY A 197 -6.97 -14.07 -4.89
CA GLY A 197 -6.04 -14.83 -5.73
C GLY A 197 -6.76 -15.60 -6.85
N TYR A 198 -6.12 -15.73 -8.02
CA TYR A 198 -6.71 -16.47 -9.14
C TYR A 198 -6.82 -17.96 -8.86
N GLY A 199 -8.04 -18.51 -8.95
CA GLY A 199 -8.28 -19.95 -8.85
C GLY A 199 -7.79 -20.56 -7.53
N THR A 200 -7.97 -19.84 -6.43
CA THR A 200 -7.65 -20.26 -5.06
C THR A 200 -8.65 -19.61 -4.09
N ASN A 201 -8.77 -20.15 -2.88
CA ASN A 201 -9.54 -19.53 -1.79
C ASN A 201 -8.69 -18.52 -1.01
N ASN A 202 -7.42 -18.33 -1.38
CA ASN A 202 -6.55 -17.39 -0.70
C ASN A 202 -6.92 -15.93 -1.01
N ILE A 203 -7.15 -15.14 0.04
CA ILE A 203 -7.52 -13.73 -0.07
C ILE A 203 -6.63 -12.90 0.85
N ASN A 204 -5.71 -12.16 0.23
CA ASN A 204 -4.86 -11.22 0.93
C ASN A 204 -5.59 -9.91 1.23
N THR A 205 -4.95 -9.01 1.99
CA THR A 205 -5.54 -7.73 2.38
C THR A 205 -4.67 -6.56 1.93
N LEU A 206 -5.27 -5.53 1.36
CA LEU A 206 -4.72 -4.18 1.28
C LEU A 206 -5.42 -3.33 2.34
N ARG A 207 -4.67 -2.90 3.36
CA ARG A 207 -5.18 -2.04 4.44
C ARG A 207 -4.85 -0.59 4.14
N LEU A 208 -5.88 0.25 4.07
CA LEU A 208 -5.81 1.67 3.71
C LEU A 208 -6.19 2.53 4.91
N TRP A 209 -5.34 3.46 5.29
CA TRP A 209 -5.56 4.34 6.44
C TRP A 209 -6.21 5.65 6.02
N GLU A 210 -7.34 6.00 6.64
CA GLU A 210 -7.95 7.32 6.53
C GLU A 210 -7.69 8.13 7.80
N ALA A 211 -7.27 9.38 7.64
CA ALA A 211 -6.96 10.27 8.75
C ALA A 211 -8.23 11.00 9.21
N HIS A 212 -8.48 10.99 10.51
CA HIS A 212 -9.60 11.67 11.16
C HIS A 212 -9.10 12.53 12.32
N SER A 213 -9.79 13.64 12.61
CA SER A 213 -9.45 14.45 13.78
C SER A 213 -9.82 13.73 15.07
N ILE A 214 -9.11 14.08 16.16
CA ILE A 214 -9.47 13.68 17.52
C ILE A 214 -10.79 14.35 17.92
N VAL A 215 -10.99 15.60 17.51
CA VAL A 215 -12.20 16.39 17.75
C VAL A 215 -12.69 16.95 16.42
N ASP A 216 -13.87 16.55 15.99
CA ASP A 216 -14.42 16.93 14.68
C ASP A 216 -14.99 18.36 14.65
N LEU A 217 -15.48 18.85 15.80
CA LEU A 217 -16.16 20.14 15.91
C LEU A 217 -15.93 20.76 17.30
N ASP A 218 -15.37 21.97 17.34
CA ASP A 218 -15.41 22.80 18.54
C ASP A 218 -16.77 23.52 18.64
N LEU A 219 -17.66 22.98 19.48
CA LEU A 219 -19.00 23.55 19.71
C LEU A 219 -18.94 24.95 20.34
N GLY A 220 -17.92 25.27 21.13
CA GLY A 220 -17.77 26.58 21.76
C GLY A 220 -17.48 27.67 20.74
N VAL A 221 -16.58 27.39 19.80
CA VAL A 221 -16.24 28.28 18.67
C VAL A 221 -17.41 28.34 17.68
N PHE A 222 -18.06 27.20 17.40
CA PHE A 222 -19.24 27.16 16.52
C PHE A 222 -20.39 28.02 17.03
N ASN A 223 -20.68 27.98 18.34
CA ASN A 223 -21.74 28.78 18.96
C ASN A 223 -21.44 30.28 18.95
N GLN A 224 -20.18 30.68 18.74
CA GLN A 224 -19.78 32.06 18.51
C GLN A 224 -19.91 32.47 17.03
N GLN A 225 -20.49 31.62 16.18
CA GLN A 225 -20.67 31.80 14.73
C GLN A 225 -19.35 31.82 13.94
N ASP A 226 -18.25 31.35 14.54
CA ASP A 226 -16.97 31.18 13.86
C ASP A 226 -16.86 29.76 13.28
N TYR A 227 -17.62 29.52 12.22
CA TYR A 227 -17.77 28.17 11.64
C TYR A 227 -16.48 27.61 11.03
N LEU A 228 -15.63 28.48 10.50
CA LEU A 228 -14.37 28.07 9.86
C LEU A 228 -13.39 27.53 10.90
N HIS A 229 -13.14 28.28 11.97
CA HIS A 229 -12.22 27.82 13.02
C HIS A 229 -12.80 26.64 13.82
N ALA A 230 -14.13 26.54 13.94
CA ALA A 230 -14.77 25.42 14.62
C ALA A 230 -14.47 24.03 14.00
N THR A 231 -14.06 23.98 12.73
CA THR A 231 -13.75 22.74 11.99
C THR A 231 -12.31 22.64 11.50
N GLN A 232 -11.45 23.58 11.91
CA GLN A 232 -10.08 23.68 11.41
C GLN A 232 -9.26 22.41 11.66
N ASP A 233 -9.33 21.85 12.87
CA ASP A 233 -8.60 20.62 13.22
C ASP A 233 -9.06 19.41 12.40
N LYS A 234 -10.37 19.35 12.10
CA LYS A 234 -10.94 18.35 11.19
C LYS A 234 -10.34 18.46 9.80
N THR A 235 -10.31 19.66 9.23
CA THR A 235 -9.72 19.87 7.90
C THR A 235 -8.24 19.47 7.88
N LEU A 236 -7.45 19.95 8.83
CA LEU A 236 -6.01 19.67 8.90
C LEU A 236 -5.69 18.18 9.08
N ALA A 237 -6.50 17.45 9.86
CA ALA A 237 -6.34 16.01 10.03
C ALA A 237 -6.70 15.25 8.75
N GLU A 238 -7.84 15.56 8.14
CA GLU A 238 -8.32 14.88 6.92
C GLU A 238 -7.45 15.18 5.69
N ASP A 239 -6.76 16.32 5.65
CA ASP A 239 -5.83 16.70 4.57
C ASP A 239 -4.70 15.68 4.40
N ILE A 240 -4.30 14.98 5.47
CA ILE A 240 -3.30 13.91 5.43
C ILE A 240 -3.74 12.81 4.46
N SER A 241 -5.02 12.43 4.45
CA SER A 241 -5.54 11.40 3.53
C SER A 241 -6.33 11.97 2.35
N ARG A 242 -6.14 13.25 1.99
CA ARG A 242 -6.92 13.87 0.91
C ARG A 242 -6.37 13.55 -0.48
N VAL A 243 -5.11 13.93 -0.76
CA VAL A 243 -4.50 13.85 -2.09
C VAL A 243 -3.17 13.09 -2.02
N LEU A 244 -2.91 12.24 -3.01
CA LEU A 244 -1.65 11.55 -3.24
C LEU A 244 -0.62 12.53 -3.84
N TYR A 245 0.59 12.57 -3.27
CA TYR A 245 1.67 13.46 -3.70
C TYR A 245 1.25 14.94 -3.78
N PRO A 246 0.85 15.56 -2.64
CA PRO A 246 0.54 16.97 -2.61
C PRO A 246 1.75 17.80 -3.06
N ASN A 247 1.49 18.96 -3.68
CA ASN A 247 2.54 19.87 -4.10
C ASN A 247 3.39 20.31 -2.89
N ASP A 248 4.69 20.04 -2.95
CA ASP A 248 5.66 20.26 -1.89
C ASP A 248 6.69 21.37 -2.22
N SER A 249 6.34 22.27 -3.13
CA SER A 249 7.16 23.45 -3.45
C SER A 249 7.32 24.42 -2.29
N THR A 250 6.41 24.37 -1.31
CA THR A 250 6.44 25.18 -0.08
C THR A 250 6.71 24.31 1.15
N ASP A 251 7.12 24.93 2.26
CA ASP A 251 7.39 24.18 3.49
C ASP A 251 6.12 23.54 4.08
N GLU A 252 4.95 24.16 3.94
CA GLU A 252 3.68 23.54 4.35
C GLU A 252 3.35 22.29 3.52
N GLY A 253 3.60 22.33 2.20
CA GLY A 253 3.46 21.15 1.35
C GLY A 253 4.42 20.02 1.74
N LYS A 254 5.68 20.35 2.07
CA LYS A 254 6.66 19.40 2.59
C LYS A 254 6.24 18.82 3.94
N LYS A 255 5.71 19.64 4.86
CA LYS A 255 5.17 19.16 6.15
C LYS A 255 4.02 18.19 5.93
N LEU A 256 3.08 18.49 5.03
CA LEU A 256 1.98 17.58 4.71
C LEU A 256 2.49 16.25 4.17
N ARG A 257 3.43 16.26 3.23
CA ARG A 257 4.05 15.05 2.68
C ARG A 257 4.77 14.22 3.77
N LEU A 258 5.50 14.86 4.67
CA LEU A 258 6.13 14.18 5.81
C LEU A 258 5.09 13.59 6.78
N ARG A 259 3.99 14.33 7.03
CA ARG A 259 2.88 13.85 7.84
C ARG A 259 2.22 12.63 7.22
N GLN A 260 2.00 12.62 5.90
CA GLN A 260 1.49 11.46 5.17
C GLN A 260 2.37 10.23 5.35
N GLN A 261 3.67 10.37 5.07
CA GLN A 261 4.62 9.26 5.20
C GLN A 261 4.64 8.68 6.62
N TYR A 262 4.73 9.55 7.63
CA TYR A 262 4.72 9.09 9.01
C TYR A 262 3.36 8.53 9.44
N PHE A 263 2.26 9.12 8.99
CA PHE A 263 0.89 8.71 9.33
C PHE A 263 0.65 7.24 9.02
N PHE A 264 0.82 6.84 7.75
CA PHE A 264 0.49 5.47 7.36
C PHE A 264 1.51 4.49 7.95
N VAL A 265 2.77 4.88 8.04
CA VAL A 265 3.83 4.03 8.61
C VAL A 265 3.58 3.76 10.09
N SER A 266 3.31 4.79 10.90
CA SER A 266 3.07 4.61 12.33
C SER A 266 1.79 3.80 12.55
N ALA A 267 0.71 4.09 11.81
CA ALA A 267 -0.51 3.31 11.91
C ALA A 267 -0.29 1.83 11.56
N SER A 268 0.41 1.56 10.46
CA SER A 268 0.76 0.21 10.02
C SER A 268 1.63 -0.55 11.02
N LEU A 269 2.67 0.08 11.57
CA LEU A 269 3.55 -0.59 12.54
C LEU A 269 2.83 -0.85 13.86
N GLN A 270 2.00 0.07 14.33
CA GLN A 270 1.16 -0.14 15.51
C GLN A 270 0.23 -1.36 15.31
N ASP A 271 -0.41 -1.47 14.14
CA ASP A 271 -1.26 -2.61 13.81
C ASP A 271 -0.49 -3.94 13.69
N ILE A 272 0.64 -3.94 12.97
CA ILE A 272 1.50 -5.12 12.84
C ILE A 272 1.96 -5.62 14.22
N ILE A 273 2.42 -4.72 15.09
CA ILE A 273 2.90 -5.08 16.44
C ILE A 273 1.75 -5.46 17.37
N LYS A 274 0.58 -4.82 17.28
CA LYS A 274 -0.66 -5.22 18.00
C LYS A 274 -1.04 -6.67 17.64
N ASN A 275 -1.06 -6.99 16.35
CA ASN A 275 -1.41 -8.34 15.87
C ASN A 275 -0.35 -9.38 16.23
N PHE A 276 0.94 -9.04 16.12
CA PHE A 276 2.02 -9.89 16.61
C PHE A 276 1.86 -10.23 18.09
N LYS A 277 1.62 -9.22 18.95
CA LYS A 277 1.43 -9.43 20.40
C LYS A 277 0.23 -10.31 20.70
N LYS A 278 -0.86 -10.18 19.94
CA LYS A 278 -2.07 -10.98 20.11
C LYS A 278 -1.83 -12.48 19.87
N VAL A 279 -0.96 -12.82 18.91
CA VAL A 279 -0.71 -14.22 18.51
C VAL A 279 0.53 -14.81 19.18
N HIS A 280 1.62 -14.04 19.26
CA HIS A 280 2.96 -14.53 19.64
C HIS A 280 3.44 -14.00 21.00
N GLY A 281 2.66 -13.14 21.66
CA GLY A 281 3.02 -12.52 22.95
C GLY A 281 4.09 -11.43 22.83
N ARG A 282 4.81 -11.16 23.92
CA ARG A 282 5.80 -10.06 24.01
C ARG A 282 7.25 -10.49 23.76
N GLY A 283 7.45 -11.64 23.12
CA GLY A 283 8.78 -12.12 22.72
C GLY A 283 9.30 -11.42 21.47
N PHE A 284 9.61 -10.13 21.56
CA PHE A 284 9.89 -9.27 20.39
C PHE A 284 11.11 -9.70 19.56
N SER A 285 12.06 -10.45 20.13
CA SER A 285 13.17 -11.04 19.38
C SER A 285 12.72 -11.97 18.25
N LYS A 286 11.49 -12.51 18.33
CA LYS A 286 10.89 -13.35 17.29
C LYS A 286 10.23 -12.56 16.16
N ILE A 287 10.12 -11.23 16.24
CA ILE A 287 9.52 -10.41 15.18
C ILE A 287 10.07 -10.79 13.80
N PRO A 288 11.39 -10.91 13.56
CA PRO A 288 11.91 -11.23 12.23
C PRO A 288 11.58 -12.63 11.71
N GLU A 289 11.15 -13.54 12.59
CA GLU A 289 10.68 -14.89 12.23
C GLU A 289 9.26 -14.85 11.64
N PHE A 290 8.44 -13.87 12.04
CA PHE A 290 7.03 -13.78 11.64
C PHE A 290 6.71 -12.56 10.76
N ILE A 291 7.55 -11.55 10.76
CA ILE A 291 7.31 -10.26 10.11
C ILE A 291 8.49 -9.94 9.20
N ALA A 292 8.20 -9.80 7.90
CA ALA A 292 9.10 -9.19 6.93
C ALA A 292 8.42 -7.95 6.35
N ILE A 293 9.09 -6.79 6.41
CA ILE A 293 8.55 -5.53 5.93
C ILE A 293 9.34 -5.05 4.71
N GLN A 294 8.65 -4.83 3.60
CA GLN A 294 9.22 -4.26 2.39
C GLN A 294 8.92 -2.77 2.31
N LEU A 295 9.97 -1.97 2.20
CA LEU A 295 9.94 -0.53 1.96
C LEU A 295 9.95 -0.27 0.45
N ASN A 296 8.83 0.18 -0.10
CA ASN A 296 8.70 0.49 -1.53
C ASN A 296 9.13 1.93 -1.81
N ASP A 297 10.37 2.10 -2.28
CA ASP A 297 11.07 3.38 -2.35
C ASP A 297 11.28 4.03 -0.97
N THR A 298 11.67 5.31 -0.95
CA THR A 298 12.06 6.05 0.26
C THR A 298 10.88 6.53 1.10
N HIS A 299 9.67 6.61 0.54
CA HIS A 299 8.48 7.11 1.23
C HIS A 299 8.19 6.44 2.60
N PRO A 300 8.25 5.11 2.74
CA PRO A 300 8.01 4.45 4.03
C PRO A 300 9.26 4.33 4.92
N VAL A 301 10.42 4.89 4.56
CA VAL A 301 11.68 4.63 5.29
C VAL A 301 11.65 5.12 6.73
N ILE A 302 10.81 6.12 7.04
CA ILE A 302 10.53 6.55 8.41
C ILE A 302 9.98 5.42 9.30
N ALA A 303 9.62 4.26 8.74
CA ALA A 303 9.28 3.03 9.46
C ALA A 303 10.43 2.48 10.28
N ILE A 304 11.67 2.67 9.84
CA ILE A 304 12.86 2.21 10.56
C ILE A 304 12.94 2.88 11.94
N PRO A 305 13.00 4.23 12.05
CA PRO A 305 13.01 4.88 13.35
C PRO A 305 11.68 4.76 14.11
N GLU A 306 10.53 4.60 13.45
CA GLU A 306 9.26 4.36 14.15
C GLU A 306 9.21 2.98 14.83
N LEU A 307 9.71 1.91 14.17
CA LEU A 307 9.78 0.59 14.81
C LEU A 307 10.77 0.61 15.98
N MET A 308 11.89 1.31 15.84
CA MET A 308 12.80 1.58 16.96
C MET A 308 12.06 2.29 18.12
N ARG A 309 11.30 3.35 17.83
CA ARG A 309 10.53 4.08 18.84
C ARG A 309 9.51 3.18 19.55
N ILE A 310 8.76 2.36 18.81
CA ILE A 310 7.79 1.43 19.38
C ILE A 310 8.51 0.43 20.31
N LEU A 311 9.59 -0.19 19.84
CA LEU A 311 10.30 -1.20 20.63
C LEU A 311 10.96 -0.60 21.88
N VAL A 312 11.64 0.54 21.75
CA VAL A 312 12.40 1.16 22.84
C VAL A 312 11.49 1.92 23.79
N ASP A 313 10.69 2.85 23.30
CA ASP A 313 9.95 3.79 24.16
C ASP A 313 8.67 3.16 24.73
N ILE A 314 7.97 2.34 23.94
CA ILE A 314 6.68 1.76 24.34
C ILE A 314 6.88 0.39 24.98
N GLU A 315 7.67 -0.48 24.33
CA GLU A 315 7.80 -1.87 24.76
C GLU A 315 9.02 -2.11 25.68
N GLY A 316 9.89 -1.11 25.89
CA GLY A 316 11.01 -1.18 26.82
C GLY A 316 12.15 -2.10 26.39
N VAL A 317 12.29 -2.37 25.09
CA VAL A 317 13.39 -3.16 24.52
C VAL A 317 14.67 -2.31 24.52
N LEU A 318 15.80 -2.91 24.88
CA LEU A 318 17.10 -2.23 24.83
C LEU A 318 17.42 -1.79 23.40
N TRP A 319 18.13 -0.67 23.24
CA TRP A 319 18.42 -0.07 21.94
C TRP A 319 19.11 -1.06 20.99
N GLU A 320 20.11 -1.77 21.47
CA GLU A 320 20.91 -2.73 20.71
C GLU A 320 20.05 -3.92 20.23
N ASP A 321 19.19 -4.45 21.11
CA ASP A 321 18.27 -5.54 20.79
C ASP A 321 17.20 -5.09 19.79
N ALA A 322 16.65 -3.88 19.98
CA ALA A 322 15.68 -3.29 19.08
C ALA A 322 16.28 -3.08 17.67
N TRP A 323 17.52 -2.61 17.60
CA TRP A 323 18.21 -2.40 16.33
C TRP A 323 18.47 -3.71 15.57
N GLU A 324 18.81 -4.78 16.27
CA GLU A 324 18.94 -6.11 15.66
C GLU A 324 17.62 -6.64 15.10
N ILE A 325 16.51 -6.42 15.82
CA ILE A 325 15.16 -6.73 15.32
C ILE A 325 14.87 -5.93 14.05
N VAL A 326 15.01 -4.60 14.12
CA VAL A 326 14.73 -3.67 13.02
C VAL A 326 15.50 -4.05 11.75
N LYS A 327 16.82 -4.24 11.83
CA LYS A 327 17.64 -4.63 10.67
C LYS A 327 17.15 -5.90 10.01
N LYS A 328 16.78 -6.92 10.80
CA LYS A 328 16.32 -8.22 10.30
C LYS A 328 14.88 -8.21 9.79
N THR A 329 14.09 -7.19 10.14
CA THR A 329 12.70 -7.05 9.71
C THR A 329 12.56 -6.31 8.38
N PHE A 330 13.36 -5.27 8.13
CA PHE A 330 13.20 -4.42 6.94
C PHE A 330 14.05 -4.83 5.73
N SER A 331 13.43 -4.76 4.55
CA SER A 331 14.08 -4.78 3.23
C SER A 331 13.67 -3.55 2.42
N TYR A 332 14.57 -3.05 1.56
CA TYR A 332 14.37 -1.82 0.80
C TYR A 332 14.46 -2.06 -0.71
N THR A 333 13.45 -1.62 -1.46
CA THR A 333 13.50 -1.57 -2.93
C THR A 333 13.76 -0.13 -3.38
N ASN A 334 14.79 0.07 -4.18
CA ASN A 334 15.05 1.34 -4.86
C ASN A 334 14.44 1.32 -6.27
N HIS A 335 13.71 2.38 -6.64
CA HIS A 335 13.06 2.52 -7.94
C HIS A 335 13.68 3.60 -8.85
N THR A 336 14.69 4.34 -8.37
CA THR A 336 15.31 5.46 -9.11
C THR A 336 16.81 5.27 -9.25
N ILE A 337 17.35 5.57 -10.43
CA ILE A 337 18.79 5.54 -10.69
C ILE A 337 19.52 6.82 -10.25
N LEU A 338 18.81 7.93 -10.06
CA LEU A 338 19.44 9.23 -9.82
C LEU A 338 19.56 9.44 -8.31
N ALA A 339 20.78 9.40 -7.77
CA ALA A 339 21.01 9.63 -6.35
C ALA A 339 20.54 11.03 -5.90
N GLU A 340 20.56 12.02 -6.80
CA GLU A 340 20.03 13.36 -6.58
C GLU A 340 18.51 13.40 -6.41
N ALA A 341 17.79 12.43 -6.98
CA ALA A 341 16.35 12.31 -6.87
C ALA A 341 15.91 11.53 -5.61
N LEU A 342 16.85 10.97 -4.85
CA LEU A 342 16.55 10.29 -3.59
C LEU A 342 16.11 11.30 -2.54
N GLU A 343 15.04 10.95 -1.84
CA GLU A 343 14.39 11.85 -0.90
C GLU A 343 15.35 12.27 0.24
N LYS A 344 15.37 13.59 0.49
CA LYS A 344 16.10 14.20 1.60
C LYS A 344 15.18 15.14 2.35
N TRP A 345 15.24 15.09 3.67
CA TRP A 345 14.43 15.94 4.53
C TRP A 345 15.28 16.93 5.29
N TRP A 346 14.84 18.19 5.36
CA TRP A 346 15.46 19.16 6.25
C TRP A 346 15.24 18.72 7.71
N VAL A 347 16.31 18.73 8.51
CA VAL A 347 16.29 18.34 9.91
C VAL A 347 15.23 19.10 10.71
N GLY A 348 15.03 20.39 10.43
CA GLY A 348 14.03 21.16 11.16
C GLY A 348 12.58 20.77 10.85
N LEU A 349 12.27 20.25 9.64
CA LEU A 349 10.94 19.67 9.38
C LEU A 349 10.70 18.45 10.26
N TYR A 350 11.73 17.60 10.43
CA TYR A 350 11.67 16.44 11.31
C TYR A 350 11.51 16.84 12.78
N GLN A 351 12.24 17.85 13.23
CA GLN A 351 12.13 18.39 14.59
C GLN A 351 10.76 19.00 14.85
N GLU A 352 10.17 19.67 13.87
CA GLU A 352 8.85 20.29 14.00
C GLU A 352 7.71 19.25 13.95
N VAL A 353 7.72 18.37 12.96
CA VAL A 353 6.59 17.47 12.67
C VAL A 353 6.66 16.17 13.50
N VAL A 354 7.85 15.60 13.68
CA VAL A 354 8.06 14.29 14.32
C VAL A 354 9.29 14.30 15.27
N PRO A 355 9.30 15.16 16.30
CA PRO A 355 10.50 15.42 17.12
C PRO A 355 11.12 14.17 17.75
N ARG A 356 10.30 13.22 18.23
CA ARG A 356 10.83 11.98 18.81
C ARG A 356 11.46 11.07 17.74
N ILE A 357 10.86 10.99 16.56
CA ILE A 357 11.42 10.21 15.44
C ILE A 357 12.75 10.81 14.98
N PHE A 358 12.86 12.13 14.98
CA PHE A 358 14.13 12.81 14.74
C PHE A 358 15.20 12.36 15.75
N GLN A 359 14.91 12.38 17.06
CA GLN A 359 15.86 11.92 18.07
C GLN A 359 16.32 10.47 17.87
N ILE A 360 15.39 9.58 17.50
CA ILE A 360 15.73 8.19 17.16
C ILE A 360 16.60 8.12 15.90
N THR A 361 16.28 8.91 14.87
CA THR A 361 17.09 8.99 13.65
C THR A 361 18.48 9.54 13.91
N GLU A 362 18.63 10.51 14.80
CA GLU A 362 19.92 11.03 15.26
C GLU A 362 20.72 9.96 16.03
N GLY A 363 20.05 9.17 16.88
CA GLY A 363 20.67 8.01 17.54
C GLY A 363 21.22 6.99 16.53
N ILE A 364 20.41 6.62 15.53
CA ILE A 364 20.82 5.71 14.43
C ILE A 364 21.99 6.32 13.64
N HIS A 365 21.94 7.62 13.34
CA HIS A 365 23.00 8.33 12.65
C HIS A 365 24.33 8.29 13.42
N ASN A 366 24.30 8.59 14.72
CA ASN A 366 25.50 8.61 15.56
C ASN A 366 26.13 7.22 15.69
N GLN A 367 25.30 6.18 15.82
CA GLN A 367 25.76 4.79 15.81
C GLN A 367 26.50 4.48 14.50
N PHE A 368 25.90 4.76 13.35
CA PHE A 368 26.53 4.48 12.06
C PHE A 368 27.77 5.33 11.81
N LYS A 369 27.75 6.60 12.24
CA LYS A 369 28.91 7.49 12.15
C LYS A 369 30.12 6.93 12.90
N ASN A 370 29.91 6.36 14.07
CA ASN A 370 30.97 5.70 14.84
C ASN A 370 31.48 4.42 14.14
N GLU A 371 30.58 3.62 13.56
CA GLU A 371 30.96 2.46 12.75
C GLU A 371 31.82 2.87 11.54
N LEU A 372 31.42 3.89 10.79
CA LEU A 372 32.16 4.43 9.66
C LEU A 372 33.55 4.94 10.07
N ALA A 373 33.65 5.64 11.21
CA ALA A 373 34.93 6.14 11.72
C ALA A 373 35.89 4.98 12.10
N ALA A 374 35.35 3.88 12.63
CA ALA A 374 36.14 2.69 12.95
C ALA A 374 36.58 1.92 11.70
N LEU A 375 35.71 1.80 10.70
CA LEU A 375 35.99 1.08 9.44
C LEU A 375 36.92 1.84 8.50
N TYR A 376 36.80 3.17 8.47
CA TYR A 376 37.50 4.04 7.51
C TYR A 376 38.26 5.19 8.20
N PRO A 377 39.15 4.92 9.17
CA PRO A 377 39.75 5.96 10.03
C PRO A 377 40.51 7.06 9.27
N ASN A 378 40.96 6.79 8.04
CA ASN A 378 41.74 7.71 7.22
C ASN A 378 40.97 8.26 6.00
N ASP A 379 39.71 7.86 5.78
CA ASP A 379 38.90 8.30 4.63
C ASP A 379 37.69 9.11 5.11
N VAL A 380 37.96 10.33 5.56
CA VAL A 380 36.95 11.26 6.10
C VAL A 380 35.90 11.61 5.04
N ASP A 381 36.30 11.70 3.78
CA ASP A 381 35.38 11.97 2.68
C ASP A 381 34.36 10.82 2.52
N LYS A 382 34.78 9.56 2.73
CA LYS A 382 33.87 8.39 2.68
C LYS A 382 32.91 8.38 3.83
N GLN A 383 33.40 8.68 5.02
CA GLN A 383 32.54 8.83 6.19
C GLN A 383 31.48 9.90 5.94
N ASN A 384 31.88 11.09 5.45
CA ASN A 384 30.96 12.21 5.24
C ASN A 384 29.89 11.92 4.17
N ARG A 385 30.26 11.31 3.04
CA ARG A 385 29.31 11.01 1.96
C ARG A 385 28.33 9.87 2.27
N MET A 386 28.69 8.96 3.17
CA MET A 386 27.84 7.84 3.59
C MET A 386 26.97 8.16 4.82
N GLN A 387 27.32 9.16 5.63
CA GLN A 387 26.55 9.52 6.81
C GLN A 387 25.08 9.82 6.50
N ILE A 388 24.17 9.33 7.35
CA ILE A 388 22.71 9.48 7.19
C ILE A 388 22.27 10.95 7.26
N ILE A 389 22.85 11.73 8.18
CA ILE A 389 22.59 13.15 8.32
C ILE A 389 23.83 13.88 7.80
N GLN A 390 23.65 14.73 6.80
CA GLN A 390 24.71 15.50 6.15
C GLN A 390 24.35 16.99 6.25
N GLY A 391 25.11 17.74 7.05
CA GLY A 391 24.74 19.11 7.39
C GLY A 391 23.37 19.16 8.08
N ASN A 392 22.40 19.78 7.43
CA ASN A 392 21.02 19.92 7.91
C ASN A 392 20.01 19.02 7.16
N MET A 393 20.48 18.02 6.42
CA MET A 393 19.64 17.13 5.62
C MET A 393 19.75 15.68 6.08
N ILE A 394 18.60 15.00 6.17
CA ILE A 394 18.47 13.57 6.44
C ILE A 394 18.33 12.86 5.10
N HIS A 395 19.24 11.94 4.80
CA HIS A 395 19.26 11.18 3.55
C HIS A 395 18.50 9.85 3.73
N MET A 396 17.28 9.79 3.22
CA MET A 396 16.37 8.67 3.50
C MET A 396 16.88 7.35 2.91
N ALA A 397 17.45 7.38 1.70
CA ALA A 397 18.04 6.16 1.13
C ALA A 397 19.19 5.61 2.00
N TRP A 398 19.95 6.46 2.69
CA TRP A 398 21.07 6.03 3.53
C TRP A 398 20.56 5.36 4.80
N LEU A 399 19.52 5.95 5.40
CA LEU A 399 18.78 5.34 6.49
C LEU A 399 18.19 3.98 6.08
N ALA A 400 17.63 3.89 4.88
CA ALA A 400 17.07 2.64 4.35
C ALA A 400 18.11 1.54 4.19
N ILE A 401 19.27 1.84 3.59
CA ILE A 401 20.34 0.85 3.36
C ILE A 401 20.96 0.40 4.69
N TYR A 402 21.16 1.33 5.64
CA TYR A 402 21.73 0.99 6.94
C TYR A 402 20.77 0.12 7.77
N GLY A 403 19.48 0.52 7.85
CA GLY A 403 18.46 -0.15 8.66
C GLY A 403 17.77 -1.35 8.00
N SER A 404 18.19 -1.77 6.80
CA SER A 404 17.65 -2.95 6.11
C SER A 404 18.70 -4.05 5.95
N HIS A 405 18.25 -5.31 5.98
CA HIS A 405 19.11 -6.48 5.73
C HIS A 405 19.22 -6.84 4.25
N ARG A 406 18.32 -6.37 3.39
CA ARG A 406 18.41 -6.50 1.92
C ARG A 406 18.04 -5.19 1.24
N VAL A 407 18.72 -4.93 0.13
CA VAL A 407 18.46 -3.81 -0.78
C VAL A 407 18.35 -4.39 -2.19
N ASN A 408 17.35 -4.01 -2.97
CA ASN A 408 17.27 -4.46 -4.36
C ASN A 408 16.93 -3.36 -5.34
N GLY A 409 17.48 -3.49 -6.55
CA GLY A 409 17.01 -2.79 -7.73
C GLY A 409 15.90 -3.56 -8.45
N VAL A 410 15.39 -2.95 -9.51
CA VAL A 410 14.15 -3.37 -10.22
C VAL A 410 14.37 -3.87 -11.64
N ALA A 411 15.62 -3.87 -12.10
CA ALA A 411 16.09 -4.47 -13.34
C ALA A 411 17.59 -4.77 -13.21
N GLU A 412 18.12 -5.67 -14.03
CA GLU A 412 19.54 -6.04 -13.96
C GLU A 412 20.45 -4.83 -14.23
N LEU A 413 20.20 -4.08 -15.30
CA LEU A 413 20.96 -2.87 -15.63
C LEU A 413 20.82 -1.80 -14.53
N HIS A 414 19.61 -1.62 -14.00
CA HIS A 414 19.35 -0.71 -12.88
C HIS A 414 20.19 -1.08 -11.66
N THR A 415 20.14 -2.35 -11.25
CA THR A 415 20.93 -2.86 -10.12
C THR A 415 22.43 -2.74 -10.35
N LYS A 416 22.89 -2.96 -11.59
CA LYS A 416 24.31 -2.78 -11.95
C LYS A 416 24.75 -1.32 -11.77
N ILE A 417 23.94 -0.36 -12.24
CA ILE A 417 24.22 1.08 -12.06
C ILE A 417 24.29 1.44 -10.58
N LEU A 418 23.37 0.94 -9.76
CA LEU A 418 23.40 1.15 -8.32
C LEU A 418 24.71 0.64 -7.69
N LYS A 419 25.14 -0.58 -8.03
CA LYS A 419 26.35 -1.19 -7.47
C LYS A 419 27.65 -0.52 -7.93
N GLU A 420 27.70 -0.09 -9.19
CA GLU A 420 28.95 0.39 -9.81
C GLU A 420 29.15 1.90 -9.69
N ARG A 421 28.07 2.69 -9.50
CA ARG A 421 28.11 4.16 -9.54
C ARG A 421 27.42 4.79 -8.34
N GLU A 422 26.11 4.67 -8.26
CA GLU A 422 25.28 5.52 -7.38
C GLU A 422 25.41 5.14 -5.89
N LEU A 423 25.44 3.84 -5.60
CA LEU A 423 25.52 3.27 -4.25
C LEU A 423 26.81 2.47 -4.08
N LYS A 424 27.86 2.82 -4.82
CA LYS A 424 29.14 2.07 -4.85
C LYS A 424 29.75 1.89 -3.47
N ASP A 425 29.86 2.96 -2.68
CA ASP A 425 30.44 2.87 -1.33
C ASP A 425 29.59 1.98 -0.41
N TRP A 426 28.27 2.01 -0.55
CA TRP A 426 27.35 1.13 0.19
C TRP A 426 27.47 -0.32 -0.24
N TYR A 427 27.65 -0.59 -1.53
CA TYR A 427 27.88 -1.93 -2.05
C TYR A 427 29.23 -2.48 -1.62
N GLU A 428 30.29 -1.67 -1.59
CA GLU A 428 31.59 -2.06 -1.05
C GLU A 428 31.52 -2.41 0.45
N LEU A 429 30.71 -1.66 1.22
CA LEU A 429 30.52 -1.91 2.64
C LEU A 429 29.64 -3.15 2.93
N TYR A 430 28.58 -3.36 2.14
CA TYR A 430 27.60 -4.43 2.36
C TYR A 430 27.25 -5.19 1.06
N PRO A 431 28.20 -5.88 0.42
CA PRO A 431 27.99 -6.48 -0.90
C PRO A 431 26.85 -7.50 -0.92
N GLU A 432 26.69 -8.26 0.17
CA GLU A 432 25.65 -9.29 0.33
C GLU A 432 24.23 -8.72 0.46
N LYS A 433 24.07 -7.44 0.84
CA LYS A 433 22.75 -6.82 0.92
C LYS A 433 22.12 -6.60 -0.44
N PHE A 434 22.92 -6.37 -1.50
CA PHE A 434 22.43 -5.89 -2.79
C PHE A 434 22.01 -7.01 -3.75
N LEU A 435 20.71 -7.08 -4.01
CA LEU A 435 20.06 -8.04 -4.90
C LEU A 435 19.48 -7.35 -6.15
N ASN A 436 19.14 -8.16 -7.16
CA ASN A 436 18.25 -7.75 -8.25
C ASN A 436 16.90 -8.46 -8.11
N LYS A 437 15.81 -7.74 -8.35
CA LYS A 437 14.45 -8.29 -8.52
C LYS A 437 13.80 -7.56 -9.69
N THR A 438 13.93 -8.12 -10.89
CA THR A 438 13.34 -7.53 -12.09
C THR A 438 11.82 -7.43 -11.92
N ASN A 439 11.26 -6.26 -12.20
CA ASN A 439 9.82 -6.02 -12.12
C ASN A 439 9.03 -6.96 -13.05
N GLY A 440 7.77 -7.18 -12.69
CA GLY A 440 6.82 -7.95 -13.48
C GLY A 440 5.42 -7.37 -13.40
N ILE A 441 4.53 -7.90 -14.25
CA ILE A 441 3.11 -7.55 -14.30
C ILE A 441 2.27 -8.82 -14.11
N THR A 442 1.08 -8.68 -13.54
CA THR A 442 0.13 -9.81 -13.45
C THR A 442 -0.53 -10.07 -14.80
N GLN A 443 -0.46 -11.31 -15.30
CA GLN A 443 -1.13 -11.72 -16.53
C GLN A 443 -2.65 -11.81 -16.39
N ARG A 444 -3.20 -11.86 -15.17
CA ARG A 444 -4.65 -11.87 -14.95
C ARG A 444 -5.28 -10.57 -15.43
N ARG A 445 -4.73 -9.43 -15.03
CA ARG A 445 -5.22 -8.12 -15.48
C ARG A 445 -4.71 -7.77 -16.89
N TRP A 446 -3.42 -7.94 -17.14
CA TRP A 446 -2.75 -7.43 -18.33
C TRP A 446 -2.79 -8.34 -19.56
N LEU A 447 -3.43 -9.51 -19.45
CA LEU A 447 -3.68 -10.38 -20.60
C LEU A 447 -5.10 -10.95 -20.52
N LEU A 448 -5.42 -11.72 -19.48
CA LEU A 448 -6.72 -12.41 -19.37
C LEU A 448 -7.91 -11.44 -19.35
N LYS A 449 -7.85 -10.34 -18.57
CA LYS A 449 -8.90 -9.30 -18.54
C LYS A 449 -8.83 -8.38 -19.75
N SER A 450 -7.65 -7.84 -20.05
CA SER A 450 -7.50 -6.75 -21.02
C SER A 450 -7.63 -7.19 -22.48
N ASN A 451 -7.36 -8.47 -22.78
CA ASN A 451 -7.44 -9.00 -24.14
C ASN A 451 -8.02 -10.43 -24.13
N PRO A 452 -9.33 -10.57 -23.86
CA PRO A 452 -9.97 -11.87 -23.69
C PRO A 452 -9.95 -12.72 -24.97
N GLN A 453 -9.94 -12.11 -26.16
CA GLN A 453 -9.84 -12.83 -27.43
C GLN A 453 -8.47 -13.50 -27.58
N LEU A 454 -7.38 -12.76 -27.33
CA LEU A 454 -6.03 -13.33 -27.35
C LEU A 454 -5.87 -14.38 -26.25
N ALA A 455 -6.37 -14.11 -25.04
CA ALA A 455 -6.32 -15.05 -23.93
C ALA A 455 -7.05 -16.36 -24.26
N SER A 456 -8.24 -16.31 -24.87
CA SER A 456 -8.98 -17.49 -25.33
C SER A 456 -8.17 -18.27 -26.37
N TYR A 457 -7.60 -17.58 -27.36
CA TYR A 457 -6.81 -18.22 -28.41
C TYR A 457 -5.55 -18.90 -27.86
N ILE A 458 -4.84 -18.27 -26.92
CA ILE A 458 -3.71 -18.90 -26.23
C ILE A 458 -4.19 -20.15 -25.48
N THR A 459 -5.30 -20.06 -24.75
CA THR A 459 -5.85 -21.19 -23.99
C THR A 459 -6.28 -22.35 -24.88
N GLU A 460 -6.85 -22.08 -26.06
CA GLU A 460 -7.19 -23.10 -27.06
C GLU A 460 -5.96 -23.85 -27.57
N LEU A 461 -4.84 -23.16 -27.73
CA LEU A 461 -3.60 -23.72 -28.27
C LEU A 461 -2.77 -24.50 -27.24
N ILE A 462 -2.67 -24.01 -26.01
CA ILE A 462 -1.73 -24.55 -25.00
C ILE A 462 -2.37 -24.88 -23.64
N GLY A 463 -3.68 -24.73 -23.48
CA GLY A 463 -4.37 -24.87 -22.19
C GLY A 463 -4.29 -23.59 -21.33
N ASP A 464 -4.89 -23.62 -20.14
CA ASP A 464 -5.09 -22.45 -19.27
C ASP A 464 -4.00 -22.27 -18.18
N ALA A 465 -3.03 -23.18 -18.11
CA ALA A 465 -1.95 -23.17 -17.11
C ALA A 465 -1.15 -21.85 -17.11
N TRP A 466 -1.05 -21.17 -18.27
CA TRP A 466 -0.33 -19.89 -18.42
C TRP A 466 -0.86 -18.77 -17.50
N ILE A 467 -2.14 -18.86 -17.10
CA ILE A 467 -2.78 -17.85 -16.26
C ILE A 467 -2.14 -17.79 -14.87
N LYS A 468 -1.63 -18.93 -14.38
CA LYS A 468 -0.84 -19.01 -13.13
C LYS A 468 0.67 -19.03 -13.40
N ASP A 469 1.12 -19.71 -14.45
CA ASP A 469 2.54 -19.80 -14.82
C ASP A 469 2.80 -19.26 -16.22
N LEU A 470 3.20 -17.98 -16.30
CA LEU A 470 3.42 -17.32 -17.60
C LEU A 470 4.54 -17.97 -18.43
N SER A 471 5.40 -18.82 -17.84
CA SER A 471 6.45 -19.51 -18.58
C SER A 471 5.91 -20.53 -19.59
N GLU A 472 4.68 -21.00 -19.39
CA GLU A 472 3.95 -21.90 -20.32
C GLU A 472 3.74 -21.28 -21.71
N LEU A 473 3.76 -19.95 -21.84
CA LEU A 473 3.68 -19.28 -23.14
C LEU A 473 4.82 -19.70 -24.10
N LYS A 474 5.92 -20.27 -23.59
CA LYS A 474 7.00 -20.84 -24.42
C LYS A 474 6.51 -21.98 -25.32
N ASN A 475 5.44 -22.68 -24.93
CA ASN A 475 4.87 -23.78 -25.72
C ASN A 475 4.30 -23.28 -27.06
N LEU A 476 3.97 -21.99 -27.19
CA LEU A 476 3.55 -21.38 -28.46
C LEU A 476 4.66 -21.42 -29.53
N ASN A 477 5.93 -21.50 -29.14
CA ASN A 477 7.05 -21.62 -30.10
C ASN A 477 7.13 -23.01 -30.74
N ASN A 478 6.40 -24.00 -30.21
CA ASN A 478 6.41 -25.38 -30.66
C ASN A 478 5.19 -25.75 -31.53
N LEU A 479 4.32 -24.78 -31.82
CA LEU A 479 3.18 -24.88 -32.72
C LEU A 479 3.58 -24.44 -34.13
#